data_AF-A0A1G2CGG5-F1
#
_entry.id   AF-A0A1G2CGG5-F1
#
_cell.length_a   1.000
_cell.length_b   1.000
_cell.length_c   1.000
_cell.angle_alpha   90.00
_cell.angle_beta   90.00
_cell.angle_gamma   90.00
#
_symmetry.space_group_name_H-M   'P 1'
#
loop_
_entity.id
_entity.type
_entity.pdbx_description
1 polymer ?
#
loop_
_entity_poly.entity_id
_entity_poly.type
_entity_poly.pdbx_seq_one_letter_code
_entity_poly.pdbx_strand_id
1 'polypeptide(L)'
;MGNQDVTTYKFAAVLSKKVDLGKVMNALAHMSLGLAAGATPEQIKEMGFIDYVDKDENHHRNLSKNSYVILRADNSSRIRTVRSQAIERGILCVDFAHTMQEGTYAEQLERTKGTPEADLEYYGICLFGPITDVSELTKKFSLWR
;
A
#
# COMPACT_ATOMS: atom_id res chain seq x y z
N MET A 1 20.94 -14.20 -23.40
CA MET A 1 20.02 -13.06 -23.21
C MET A 1 19.57 -13.08 -21.76
N GLY A 2 20.09 -12.16 -20.95
CA GLY A 2 19.71 -12.05 -19.55
C GLY A 2 18.24 -11.64 -19.42
N ASN A 3 17.58 -12.14 -18.38
CA ASN A 3 16.16 -11.98 -18.09
C ASN A 3 15.80 -10.53 -17.71
N GLN A 4 15.93 -9.58 -18.65
CA GLN A 4 15.76 -8.14 -18.41
C GLN A 4 14.29 -7.72 -18.19
N ASP A 5 13.33 -8.63 -18.39
CA ASP A 5 11.89 -8.37 -18.23
C ASP A 5 11.34 -8.79 -16.86
N VAL A 6 12.16 -9.31 -15.95
CA VAL A 6 11.70 -9.65 -14.60
C VAL A 6 11.83 -8.47 -13.66
N THR A 7 10.70 -8.07 -13.08
CA THR A 7 10.63 -7.07 -12.02
C THR A 7 11.25 -7.61 -10.73
N THR A 8 12.06 -6.78 -10.06
CA THR A 8 12.69 -7.11 -8.76
C THR A 8 12.01 -6.41 -7.58
N TYR A 9 11.06 -5.51 -7.85
CA TYR A 9 10.27 -4.76 -6.88
C TYR A 9 8.79 -5.13 -6.98
N LYS A 10 8.04 -4.88 -5.91
CA LYS A 10 6.59 -5.05 -5.92
C LYS A 10 5.88 -4.08 -4.98
N PHE A 11 4.60 -3.91 -5.26
CA PHE A 11 3.64 -3.35 -4.33
C PHE A 11 2.93 -4.47 -3.56
N ALA A 12 2.58 -4.21 -2.31
CA ALA A 12 1.65 -5.05 -1.57
C ALA A 12 0.73 -4.19 -0.72
N ALA A 13 -0.55 -4.56 -0.64
CA ALA A 13 -1.47 -4.01 0.35
C ALA A 13 -1.90 -5.11 1.31
N VAL A 14 -1.95 -4.82 2.60
CA VAL A 14 -2.55 -5.67 3.62
C VAL A 14 -3.75 -4.92 4.20
N LEU A 15 -4.95 -5.43 3.94
CA LEU A 15 -6.21 -4.75 4.23
C LEU A 15 -7.00 -5.50 5.32
N SER A 16 -7.71 -4.77 6.17
CA SER A 16 -8.54 -5.35 7.23
C SER A 16 -9.81 -5.97 6.65
N LYS A 17 -10.03 -7.27 6.87
CA LYS A 17 -11.26 -7.94 6.43
C LYS A 17 -12.51 -7.57 7.25
N LYS A 18 -12.33 -6.86 8.37
CA LYS A 18 -13.42 -6.48 9.29
C LYS A 18 -14.11 -5.17 8.90
N VAL A 19 -13.45 -4.38 8.05
CA VAL A 19 -13.93 -3.08 7.62
C VAL A 19 -14.77 -3.26 6.36
N ASP A 20 -15.80 -2.43 6.21
CA ASP A 20 -16.63 -2.39 5.00
C ASP A 20 -15.78 -2.27 3.72
N LEU A 21 -16.18 -2.96 2.66
CA LEU A 21 -15.44 -3.00 1.41
C LEU A 21 -15.26 -1.60 0.82
N GLY A 22 -16.30 -0.76 0.82
CA GLY A 22 -16.21 0.60 0.30
C GLY A 22 -15.17 1.44 1.06
N LYS A 23 -15.19 1.35 2.39
CA LYS A 23 -14.21 2.01 3.26
C LYS A 23 -12.78 1.51 3.02
N VAL A 24 -12.58 0.20 2.88
CA VAL A 24 -11.27 -0.40 2.60
C VAL A 24 -10.76 -0.01 1.23
N MET A 25 -11.62 0.03 0.20
CA MET A 25 -11.24 0.44 -1.15
C MET A 25 -10.86 1.92 -1.20
N ASN A 26 -11.58 2.80 -0.50
CA ASN A 26 -11.19 4.20 -0.34
C ASN A 26 -9.81 4.33 0.33
N ALA A 27 -9.58 3.59 1.42
CA ALA A 27 -8.29 3.56 2.10
C ALA A 27 -7.16 3.08 1.17
N LEU A 28 -7.39 1.99 0.41
CA LEU A 28 -6.44 1.46 -0.57
C LEU A 28 -6.05 2.51 -1.63
N ALA A 29 -7.01 3.26 -2.13
CA ALA A 29 -6.76 4.32 -3.10
C ALA A 29 -5.87 5.43 -2.52
N HIS A 30 -6.21 5.94 -1.34
CA HIS A 30 -5.40 6.98 -0.67
C HIS A 30 -3.98 6.50 -0.34
N MET A 31 -3.83 5.28 0.18
CA MET A 31 -2.51 4.74 0.49
C MET A 31 -1.66 4.53 -0.77
N SER A 32 -2.27 4.09 -1.87
CA SER A 32 -1.57 3.89 -3.15
C SER A 32 -1.07 5.22 -3.73
N LEU A 33 -1.89 6.28 -3.66
CA LEU A 33 -1.48 7.63 -4.02
C LEU A 33 -0.37 8.14 -3.10
N GLY A 34 -0.51 7.90 -1.79
CA GLY A 34 0.49 8.27 -0.79
C GLY A 34 1.85 7.60 -1.03
N LEU A 35 1.87 6.33 -1.46
CA LEU A 35 3.12 5.65 -1.81
C LEU A 35 3.85 6.38 -2.92
N ALA A 36 3.18 6.72 -4.02
CA ALA A 36 3.80 7.44 -5.12
C ALA A 36 4.21 8.86 -4.69
N ALA A 37 3.38 9.57 -3.92
CA ALA A 37 3.68 10.92 -3.46
C ALA A 37 4.86 10.98 -2.46
N GLY A 38 5.05 9.93 -1.67
CA GLY A 38 6.13 9.82 -0.69
C GLY A 38 7.41 9.15 -1.23
N ALA A 39 7.43 8.71 -2.48
CA ALA A 39 8.57 8.01 -3.06
C ALA A 39 9.70 8.95 -3.48
N THR A 40 10.94 8.50 -3.33
CA THR A 40 12.11 9.19 -3.90
C THR A 40 12.15 9.05 -5.43
N PRO A 41 12.91 9.90 -6.16
CA PRO A 41 13.09 9.75 -7.59
C PRO A 41 13.57 8.34 -8.01
N GLU A 42 14.46 7.74 -7.23
CA GLU A 42 14.95 6.36 -7.45
C GLU A 42 13.81 5.36 -7.26
N GLN A 43 13.03 5.50 -6.18
CA GLN A 43 11.86 4.63 -5.94
C GLN A 43 10.81 4.77 -7.04
N ILE A 44 10.55 5.98 -7.54
CA ILE A 44 9.64 6.21 -8.67
C ILE A 44 10.13 5.47 -9.93
N LYS A 45 11.45 5.46 -10.18
CA LYS A 45 12.02 4.66 -11.27
C LYS A 45 11.80 3.16 -11.05
N GLU A 46 12.03 2.68 -9.83
CA GLU A 46 11.80 1.27 -9.49
C GLU A 46 10.31 0.89 -9.52
N MET A 47 9.39 1.82 -9.24
CA MET A 47 7.96 1.63 -9.38
C MET A 47 7.56 1.35 -10.84
N GLY A 48 8.39 1.74 -11.81
CA GLY A 48 8.31 1.22 -13.18
C GLY A 48 7.02 1.58 -13.89
N PHE A 49 6.57 2.83 -13.78
CA PHE A 49 5.42 3.34 -14.52
C PHE A 49 5.74 3.39 -16.01
N ILE A 50 4.91 2.73 -16.81
CA ILE A 50 5.02 2.63 -18.26
C ILE A 50 3.68 2.96 -18.91
N ASP A 51 3.73 3.21 -20.22
CA ASP A 51 2.55 3.38 -21.05
C ASP A 51 2.24 2.07 -21.77
N TYR A 52 0.98 1.66 -21.73
CA TYR A 52 0.47 0.60 -22.58
C TYR A 52 -0.17 1.25 -23.81
N VAL A 53 0.19 0.75 -24.99
CA VAL A 53 -0.38 1.21 -26.25
C VAL A 53 -1.29 0.10 -26.75
N ASP A 54 -2.56 0.42 -26.98
CA ASP A 54 -3.50 -0.54 -27.54
C ASP A 54 -3.36 -0.64 -29.07
N LYS A 55 -4.17 -1.52 -29.68
CA LYS A 55 -4.10 -1.79 -31.12
C LYS A 55 -4.47 -0.56 -31.97
N ASP A 56 -5.23 0.38 -31.41
CA ASP A 56 -5.71 1.58 -32.08
C ASP A 56 -4.82 2.80 -31.76
N GLU A 57 -3.60 2.56 -31.27
CA GLU A 57 -2.61 3.56 -30.88
C GLU A 57 -3.05 4.47 -29.71
N ASN A 58 -4.06 4.09 -28.92
CA ASN A 58 -4.39 4.84 -27.72
C ASN A 58 -3.40 4.52 -26.59
N HIS A 59 -2.98 5.57 -25.88
CA HIS A 59 -2.04 5.48 -24.76
C HIS A 59 -2.79 5.35 -23.43
N HIS A 60 -2.55 4.25 -22.72
CA HIS A 60 -2.98 3.98 -21.36
C HIS A 60 -1.78 4.18 -20.42
N ARG A 61 -1.66 5.39 -19.88
CA ARG A 61 -0.40 5.89 -19.30
C ARG A 61 -0.20 5.55 -17.82
N ASN A 62 1.06 5.59 -17.40
CA ASN A 62 1.48 5.60 -16.00
C ASN A 62 1.02 4.39 -15.17
N LEU A 63 0.99 3.20 -15.78
CA LEU A 63 0.69 1.96 -15.06
C LEU A 63 2.00 1.26 -14.69
N SER A 64 2.08 0.78 -13.46
CA SER A 64 3.27 0.06 -13.02
C SER A 64 3.37 -1.29 -13.72
N LYS A 65 4.59 -1.63 -14.17
CA LYS A 65 4.92 -3.00 -14.60
C LYS A 65 5.09 -3.98 -13.44
N ASN A 66 5.23 -3.50 -12.20
CA ASN A 66 5.41 -4.34 -11.02
C ASN A 66 4.08 -4.90 -10.53
N SER A 67 4.11 -6.10 -9.95
CA SER A 67 2.92 -6.68 -9.31
C SER A 67 2.43 -5.82 -8.14
N TYR A 68 1.10 -5.73 -7.97
CA TYR A 68 0.46 -5.18 -6.79
C TYR A 68 -0.41 -6.25 -6.13
N VAL A 69 0.12 -6.86 -5.07
CA VAL A 69 -0.56 -7.97 -4.38
C VAL A 69 -1.45 -7.44 -3.27
N ILE A 70 -2.76 -7.70 -3.35
CA ILE A 70 -3.71 -7.32 -2.31
C ILE A 70 -3.97 -8.52 -1.38
N LEU A 71 -3.74 -8.30 -0.08
CA LEU A 71 -3.77 -9.31 0.97
C LEU A 71 -4.75 -8.92 2.07
N ARG A 72 -5.24 -9.91 2.81
CA ARG A 72 -6.18 -9.72 3.91
C ARG A 72 -5.55 -9.98 5.28
N ALA A 73 -5.82 -9.10 6.24
CA ALA A 73 -5.53 -9.25 7.65
C ALA A 73 -6.80 -9.55 8.45
N ASP A 74 -6.65 -10.42 9.45
CA ASP A 74 -7.77 -10.81 10.32
C ASP A 74 -8.11 -9.75 11.37
N ASN A 75 -7.16 -8.86 11.71
CA ASN A 75 -7.32 -7.82 12.71
C ASN A 75 -6.29 -6.69 12.51
N SER A 76 -6.54 -5.55 13.17
CA SER A 76 -5.69 -4.35 13.13
C SER A 76 -4.26 -4.60 13.64
N SER A 77 -4.10 -5.40 14.70
CA SER A 77 -2.78 -5.63 15.31
C SER A 77 -1.79 -6.28 14.34
N ARG A 78 -2.25 -7.16 13.44
CA ARG A 78 -1.39 -7.72 12.39
C ARG A 78 -0.89 -6.66 11.40
N ILE A 79 -1.71 -5.66 11.06
CA ILE A 79 -1.31 -4.52 10.22
C ILE A 79 -0.32 -3.64 10.99
N ARG A 80 -0.58 -3.35 12.26
CA ARG A 80 0.35 -2.62 13.16
C ARG A 80 1.74 -3.27 13.17
N THR A 81 1.81 -4.59 13.33
CA THR A 81 3.09 -5.32 13.29
C THR A 81 3.82 -5.14 11.96
N VAL A 82 3.13 -5.21 10.82
CA VAL A 82 3.73 -5.00 9.51
C VAL A 82 4.26 -3.58 9.37
N ARG A 83 3.48 -2.59 9.83
CA ARG A 83 3.88 -1.18 9.85
C ARG A 83 5.18 -0.97 10.62
N SER A 84 5.26 -1.46 11.86
CA SER A 84 6.48 -1.34 12.68
C SER A 84 7.68 -1.99 12.00
N GLN A 85 7.51 -3.19 11.45
CA GLN A 85 8.58 -3.91 10.75
C GLN A 85 9.02 -3.23 9.44
N ALA A 86 8.09 -2.61 8.70
CA ALA A 86 8.41 -1.87 7.49
C ALA A 86 9.24 -0.62 7.82
N ILE A 87 8.83 0.15 8.84
CA ILE A 87 9.55 1.33 9.32
C ILE A 87 10.97 0.95 9.79
N GLU A 88 11.10 -0.10 10.60
CA GLU A 88 12.39 -0.59 11.10
C GLU A 88 13.35 -0.96 9.97
N ARG A 89 12.82 -1.53 8.88
CA ARG A 89 13.59 -1.96 7.69
C ARG A 89 13.77 -0.85 6.64
N GLY A 90 13.20 0.33 6.85
CA GLY A 90 13.22 1.42 5.86
C GLY A 90 12.44 1.09 4.57
N ILE A 91 11.47 0.18 4.64
CA ILE A 91 10.59 -0.13 3.51
C ILE A 91 9.53 0.95 3.39
N LEU A 92 9.37 1.52 2.19
CA LEU A 92 8.37 2.55 1.93
C LEU A 92 6.97 1.99 2.22
N CYS A 93 6.27 2.62 3.15
CA CYS A 93 4.94 2.21 3.54
C CYS A 93 4.02 3.39 3.82
N VAL A 94 2.74 3.22 3.52
CA VAL A 94 1.68 4.17 3.88
C VAL A 94 0.52 3.40 4.49
N ASP A 95 0.10 3.80 5.68
CA ASP A 95 -1.03 3.20 6.40
C ASP A 95 -2.26 4.10 6.39
N PHE A 96 -3.40 3.49 6.72
CA PHE A 96 -4.67 4.20 6.86
C PHE A 96 -5.41 3.66 8.09
N ALA A 97 -5.78 4.55 9.00
CA ALA A 97 -6.50 4.22 10.24
C ALA A 97 -7.93 4.74 10.26
N HIS A 98 -8.78 4.18 11.13
CA HIS A 98 -10.19 4.52 11.26
C HIS A 98 -10.45 6.02 11.52
N THR A 99 -9.50 6.72 12.16
CA THR A 99 -9.60 8.16 12.44
C THR A 99 -9.50 9.04 11.19
N MET A 100 -8.95 8.51 10.10
CA MET A 100 -8.67 9.22 8.84
C MET A 100 -9.84 9.14 7.84
N GLN A 101 -10.99 8.56 8.21
CA GLN A 101 -12.21 8.61 7.41
C GLN A 101 -13.27 9.49 8.06
N GLU A 102 -14.29 9.85 7.27
CA GLU A 102 -15.50 10.57 7.71
C GLU A 102 -15.24 12.00 8.17
N GLY A 103 -16.20 12.89 7.87
CA GLY A 103 -16.05 14.32 8.12
C GLY A 103 -14.97 14.99 7.27
N THR A 104 -14.59 16.19 7.67
CA THR A 104 -13.57 17.02 7.04
C THR A 104 -12.15 16.57 7.39
N TYR A 105 -11.15 16.98 6.59
CA TYR A 105 -9.75 16.68 6.88
C TYR A 105 -9.30 17.27 8.24
N ALA A 106 -9.86 18.42 8.65
CA ALA A 106 -9.54 19.03 9.94
C ALA A 106 -10.02 18.15 11.11
N GLU A 107 -11.23 17.61 11.02
CA GLU A 107 -11.76 16.68 12.03
C GLU A 107 -10.96 15.37 12.07
N GLN A 108 -10.53 14.87 10.90
CA GLN A 108 -9.67 13.69 10.81
C GLN A 108 -8.31 13.91 11.51
N LEU A 109 -7.70 15.07 11.33
CA LEU A 109 -6.44 15.44 11.99
C LEU A 109 -6.61 15.49 13.51
N GLU A 110 -7.65 16.17 14.01
CA GLU A 110 -7.90 16.28 15.45
C GLU A 110 -8.21 14.91 16.07
N ARG A 111 -9.03 14.07 15.42
CA ARG A 111 -9.28 12.69 15.90
C ARG A 111 -8.01 11.85 15.93
N THR A 112 -7.22 11.90 14.87
CA THR A 112 -5.97 11.13 14.79
C THR A 112 -4.98 11.58 15.87
N LYS A 113 -4.84 12.89 16.07
CA LYS A 113 -3.99 13.48 17.12
C LYS A 113 -4.44 13.11 18.53
N GLY A 114 -5.74 13.02 18.75
CA GLY A 114 -6.34 12.67 20.04
C GLY A 114 -6.39 11.17 20.35
N THR A 115 -6.07 10.30 19.38
CA THR A 115 -6.17 8.85 19.54
C THR A 115 -4.79 8.24 19.81
N PRO A 116 -4.57 7.57 20.96
CA PRO A 116 -3.33 6.85 21.23
C PRO A 116 -3.02 5.82 20.16
N GLU A 117 -1.72 5.60 19.87
CA GLU A 117 -1.29 4.61 18.87
C GLU A 117 -1.95 3.25 19.11
N ALA A 118 -1.95 2.79 20.37
CA ALA A 118 -2.52 1.50 20.78
C ALA A 118 -4.01 1.34 20.41
N ASP A 119 -4.76 2.45 20.38
CA ASP A 119 -6.19 2.50 20.10
C ASP A 119 -6.50 2.69 18.60
N LEU A 120 -5.48 2.94 17.76
CA LEU A 120 -5.68 3.04 16.31
C LEU A 120 -6.08 1.69 15.70
N GLU A 121 -7.29 1.64 15.13
CA GLU A 121 -7.65 0.57 14.21
C GLU A 121 -7.20 0.87 12.78
N TYR A 122 -6.30 0.04 12.24
CA TYR A 122 -5.85 0.17 10.85
C TYR A 122 -6.79 -0.52 9.88
N TYR A 123 -7.16 0.21 8.83
CA TYR A 123 -7.92 -0.30 7.69
C TYR A 123 -7.01 -0.99 6.69
N GLY A 124 -5.77 -0.52 6.58
CA GLY A 124 -4.75 -1.21 5.81
C GLY A 124 -3.38 -0.55 5.86
N ILE A 125 -2.45 -1.16 5.14
CA ILE A 125 -1.13 -0.64 4.84
C ILE A 125 -0.73 -1.03 3.43
N CYS A 126 -0.15 -0.10 2.69
CA CYS A 126 0.48 -0.35 1.39
C CYS A 126 2.01 -0.25 1.54
N LEU A 127 2.72 -1.10 0.81
CA LEU A 127 4.16 -1.29 0.87
C LEU A 127 4.74 -1.24 -0.55
N PHE A 128 5.93 -0.66 -0.70
CA PHE A 128 6.72 -0.76 -1.92
C PHE A 128 8.19 -1.03 -1.58
N GLY A 129 8.80 -1.99 -2.29
CA GLY A 129 10.19 -2.36 -2.06
C GLY A 129 10.62 -3.63 -2.80
N PRO A 130 11.83 -4.13 -2.54
CA PRO A 130 12.33 -5.37 -3.12
C PRO A 130 11.38 -6.53 -2.85
N ILE A 131 11.21 -7.42 -3.83
CA ILE A 131 10.27 -8.56 -3.74
C ILE A 131 10.57 -9.42 -2.52
N THR A 132 11.84 -9.69 -2.23
CA THR A 132 12.27 -10.51 -1.08
C THR A 132 11.75 -9.94 0.23
N ASP A 133 11.96 -8.64 0.44
CA ASP A 133 11.74 -7.99 1.72
C ASP A 133 10.24 -7.78 1.96
N VAL A 134 9.53 -7.31 0.93
CA VAL A 134 8.08 -7.15 1.02
C VAL A 134 7.41 -8.52 1.16
N SER A 135 7.88 -9.56 0.47
CA SER A 135 7.32 -10.92 0.63
C SER A 135 7.53 -11.48 2.03
N GLU A 136 8.68 -11.25 2.65
CA GLU A 136 8.96 -11.72 4.00
C GLU A 136 7.96 -11.14 5.01
N LEU A 137 7.68 -9.83 4.91
CA LEU A 137 6.69 -9.15 5.76
C LEU A 137 5.26 -9.66 5.53
N THR A 138 4.94 -10.01 4.28
CA THR A 138 3.56 -10.26 3.88
C THR A 138 3.19 -11.74 3.71
N LYS A 139 4.14 -12.68 3.76
CA LYS A 139 3.91 -14.13 3.48
C LYS A 139 2.85 -14.80 4.37
N LYS A 140 2.60 -14.25 5.56
CA LYS A 140 1.62 -14.77 6.54
C LYS A 140 0.18 -14.40 6.23
N PHE A 141 -0.07 -13.51 5.27
CA PHE A 141 -1.40 -13.06 4.89
C PHE A 141 -1.91 -13.83 3.69
N SER A 142 -3.21 -14.07 3.65
CA SER A 142 -3.85 -14.66 2.47
C SER A 142 -4.18 -13.58 1.45
N LEU A 143 -4.31 -13.96 0.18
CA LEU A 143 -4.86 -13.09 -0.86
C LEU A 143 -6.26 -12.59 -0.48
N TRP A 144 -6.54 -11.33 -0.84
CA TRP A 144 -7.89 -10.78 -0.82
C TRP A 144 -8.73 -11.49 -1.90
N ARG A 145 -9.81 -12.14 -1.48
CA ARG A 145 -10.75 -12.89 -2.35
C ARG A 145 -12.15 -12.50 -1.97
#